data_AF-A0A7W7D2D6-F1
#
_entry.id   AF-A0A7W7D2D6-F1
#
_cell.length_a   1.000
_cell.length_b   1.000
_cell.length_c   1.000
_cell.angle_alpha   90.00
_cell.angle_beta   90.00
_cell.angle_gamma   90.00
#
_symmetry.space_group_name_H-M   'P 1'
#
loop_
_entity.id
_entity.type
_entity.pdbx_description
1 polymer ?
#
loop_
_entity_poly.entity_id
_entity_poly.type
_entity_poly.pdbx_seq_one_letter_code
_entity_poly.pdbx_strand_id
1 'polypeptide(L)'
;MELGDVRELATAVMAEHRLSGWRLVFDNAKTRAGSCHSAKREIALSRPLMRLYEPAQVRQTILHEVAHALAGAGHGHDRVWRGIARRIGYTGGRCLPADTPKVDGAWVGVCAAGHRTTAHRRPIRVRSCPECSKTFDLSARYEWTHRGRPAAMDPRYTAELARLRERRPAPRPPLAAVGDRVRLTVEGKYGGLTGTVEKRGRSRYQVRTGKGLLSVSFAGAQPLTEPAPSH
;
A
#
# COMPACT_ATOMS: atom_id res chain seq x y z
N MET A 1 -21.14 9.61 19.27
CA MET A 1 -22.08 10.73 19.59
C MET A 1 -23.29 10.65 18.68
N GLU A 2 -24.51 10.90 19.19
CA GLU A 2 -25.72 10.88 18.35
C GLU A 2 -25.77 12.10 17.42
N LEU A 3 -26.38 11.95 16.24
CA LEU A 3 -26.37 13.02 15.23
C LEU A 3 -27.16 14.27 15.64
N GLY A 4 -28.09 14.13 16.60
CA GLY A 4 -28.79 15.25 17.23
C GLY A 4 -27.81 16.14 17.99
N ASP A 5 -27.08 15.55 18.93
CA ASP A 5 -26.07 16.26 19.73
C ASP A 5 -24.98 16.89 18.84
N VAL A 6 -24.55 16.18 17.78
CA VAL A 6 -23.56 16.72 16.82
C VAL A 6 -24.11 17.97 16.13
N ARG A 7 -25.40 17.96 15.77
CA ARG A 7 -26.06 19.12 15.17
C ARG A 7 -26.12 20.29 16.13
N GLU A 8 -26.54 20.04 17.37
CA GLU A 8 -26.63 21.08 18.40
C GLU A 8 -25.27 21.71 18.67
N LEU A 9 -24.23 20.88 18.85
CA LEU A 9 -22.86 21.33 19.03
C LEU A 9 -22.36 22.16 17.84
N ALA A 10 -22.57 21.67 16.61
CA ALA A 10 -22.14 22.37 15.41
C ALA A 10 -22.87 23.70 15.24
N THR A 11 -24.18 23.74 15.45
CA THR A 11 -24.97 24.98 15.40
C THR A 11 -24.51 25.98 16.46
N ALA A 12 -24.24 25.53 17.69
CA ALA A 12 -23.73 26.40 18.75
C ALA A 12 -22.36 27.01 18.40
N VAL A 13 -21.41 26.20 17.92
CA VAL A 13 -20.07 26.66 17.53
C VAL A 13 -20.15 27.61 16.32
N MET A 14 -21.00 27.32 15.34
CA MET A 14 -21.22 28.23 14.20
C MET A 14 -21.78 29.58 14.65
N ALA A 15 -22.73 29.59 15.59
CA ALA A 15 -23.30 30.80 16.16
C ALA A 15 -22.27 31.60 16.98
N GLU A 16 -21.49 30.93 17.83
CA GLU A 16 -20.39 31.51 18.62
C GLU A 16 -19.42 32.31 17.75
N HIS A 17 -19.12 31.79 16.55
CA HIS A 17 -18.21 32.42 15.60
C HIS A 17 -18.89 33.26 14.51
N ARG A 18 -20.15 33.66 14.73
CA ARG A 18 -20.91 34.59 13.87
C ARG A 18 -21.03 34.15 12.41
N LEU A 19 -21.13 32.84 12.16
CA LEU A 19 -21.39 32.30 10.82
C LEU A 19 -22.89 32.40 10.44
N SER A 20 -23.46 33.59 10.57
CA SER A 20 -24.86 33.86 10.20
C SER A 20 -25.10 33.58 8.72
N GLY A 21 -26.18 32.86 8.40
CA GLY A 21 -26.53 32.47 7.03
C GLY A 21 -25.73 31.29 6.48
N TRP A 22 -24.88 30.64 7.30
CA TRP A 22 -24.27 29.35 6.95
C TRP A 22 -25.20 28.20 7.33
N ARG A 23 -25.19 27.15 6.50
CA ARG A 23 -25.95 25.92 6.76
C ARG A 23 -25.03 24.79 7.21
N LEU A 24 -25.53 23.98 8.14
CA LEU A 24 -24.95 22.69 8.48
C LEU A 24 -25.66 21.59 7.68
N VAL A 25 -24.90 20.76 6.98
CA VAL A 25 -25.41 19.56 6.32
C VAL A 25 -24.67 18.32 6.77
N PHE A 26 -25.32 17.17 6.58
CA PHE A 26 -24.75 15.87 6.86
C PHE A 26 -24.70 15.02 5.61
N ASP A 27 -23.55 14.43 5.32
CA ASP A 27 -23.34 13.55 4.17
C ASP A 27 -22.88 12.13 4.59
N ASN A 28 -22.61 11.29 3.60
CA ASN A 28 -22.18 9.90 3.80
C ASN A 28 -20.71 9.67 3.43
N ALA A 29 -19.87 10.72 3.47
CA ALA A 29 -18.44 10.57 3.22
C ALA A 29 -17.81 9.65 4.26
N LYS A 30 -16.88 8.78 3.83
CA LYS A 30 -16.27 7.78 4.73
C LYS A 30 -14.80 8.05 5.03
N THR A 31 -14.20 8.96 4.28
CA THR A 31 -12.76 9.28 4.34
C THR A 31 -12.46 10.74 4.70
N ARG A 32 -13.48 11.62 4.69
CA ARG A 32 -13.37 13.00 5.15
C ARG A 32 -14.40 13.25 6.24
N ALA A 33 -13.97 13.81 7.36
CA ALA A 33 -14.84 14.05 8.51
C ALA A 33 -15.72 15.29 8.33
N GLY A 34 -15.17 16.34 7.70
CA GLY A 34 -15.88 17.57 7.38
C GLY A 34 -15.47 18.14 6.02
N SER A 35 -16.21 19.16 5.56
CA SER A 35 -15.78 20.04 4.48
C SER A 35 -16.53 21.38 4.52
N CYS A 36 -15.81 22.46 4.23
CA CYS A 36 -16.36 23.80 4.06
C CYS A 36 -16.60 24.14 2.57
N HIS A 37 -17.80 24.63 2.25
CA HIS A 37 -18.21 25.07 0.93
C HIS A 37 -18.57 26.57 0.96
N SER A 38 -17.56 27.43 0.90
CA SER A 38 -17.73 28.89 1.10
C SER A 38 -18.68 29.53 0.10
N ALA A 39 -18.67 29.10 -1.17
CA ALA A 39 -19.59 29.61 -2.20
C ALA A 39 -21.07 29.35 -1.86
N LYS A 40 -21.36 28.23 -1.19
CA LYS A 40 -22.72 27.85 -0.78
C LYS A 40 -23.06 28.24 0.66
N ARG A 41 -22.07 28.80 1.39
CA ARG A 41 -22.09 29.01 2.84
C ARG A 41 -22.54 27.77 3.58
N GLU A 42 -21.84 26.66 3.37
CA GLU A 42 -22.22 25.37 3.91
C GLU A 42 -21.05 24.66 4.58
N ILE A 43 -21.29 24.10 5.76
CA ILE A 43 -20.38 23.18 6.44
C ILE A 43 -21.03 21.79 6.37
N ALA A 44 -20.33 20.84 5.77
CA ALA A 44 -20.77 19.45 5.68
C ALA A 44 -20.00 18.58 6.67
N LEU A 45 -20.71 17.72 7.42
CA LEU A 45 -20.12 16.73 8.31
C LEU A 45 -20.50 15.31 7.88
N SER A 46 -19.56 14.38 8.00
CA SER A 46 -19.79 12.97 7.71
C SER A 46 -20.61 12.29 8.80
N ARG A 47 -21.84 11.85 8.47
CA ARG A 47 -22.66 11.04 9.40
C ARG A 47 -21.91 9.84 9.97
N PRO A 48 -21.28 8.97 9.14
CA PRO A 48 -20.67 7.77 9.67
C PRO A 48 -19.44 8.07 10.53
N LEU A 49 -18.67 9.12 10.26
CA LEU A 49 -17.51 9.48 11.10
C LEU A 49 -17.92 10.19 12.39
N MET A 50 -18.91 11.08 12.35
CA MET A 50 -19.37 11.78 13.57
C MET A 50 -19.96 10.83 14.61
N ARG A 51 -20.54 9.69 14.18
CA ARG A 51 -20.99 8.64 15.09
C ARG A 51 -19.85 7.90 15.78
N LEU A 52 -18.71 7.73 15.08
CA LEU A 52 -17.53 7.02 15.57
C LEU A 52 -16.64 7.90 16.48
N TYR A 53 -16.76 9.21 16.37
CA TYR A 53 -15.90 10.14 17.08
C TYR A 53 -16.41 10.43 18.49
N GLU A 54 -15.46 10.59 19.40
CA GLU A 54 -15.69 11.13 20.72
C GLU A 54 -16.10 12.61 20.63
N PRO A 55 -16.84 13.15 21.60
CA PRO A 55 -17.32 14.55 21.56
C PRO A 55 -16.21 15.58 21.30
N ALA A 56 -15.02 15.37 21.87
CA ALA A 56 -13.86 16.23 21.63
C ALA A 56 -13.39 16.21 20.17
N GLN A 57 -13.36 15.03 19.54
CA GLN A 57 -12.99 14.87 18.12
C GLN A 57 -14.04 15.47 17.18
N VAL A 58 -15.32 15.33 17.52
CA VAL A 58 -16.43 16.01 16.81
C VAL A 58 -16.24 17.52 16.89
N ARG A 59 -16.01 18.09 18.08
CA ARG A 59 -15.76 19.52 18.27
C ARG A 59 -14.57 20.01 17.44
N GLN A 60 -13.45 19.28 17.45
CA GLN A 60 -12.27 19.64 16.65
C GLN A 60 -12.54 19.59 15.15
N THR A 61 -13.35 18.64 14.66
CA THR A 61 -13.79 18.61 13.25
C THR A 61 -14.62 19.85 12.91
N ILE A 62 -15.58 20.22 13.75
CA ILE A 62 -16.42 21.41 13.54
C ILE A 62 -15.57 22.68 13.52
N LEU A 63 -14.67 22.85 14.49
CA LEU A 63 -13.77 24.00 14.57
C LEU A 63 -12.86 24.09 13.34
N HIS A 64 -12.41 22.95 12.80
CA HIS A 64 -11.64 22.93 11.56
C HIS A 64 -12.41 23.56 10.38
N GLU A 65 -13.66 23.14 10.19
CA GLU A 65 -14.49 23.66 9.08
C GLU A 65 -14.94 25.11 9.32
N VAL A 66 -15.20 25.49 10.57
CA VAL A 66 -15.47 26.89 10.93
C VAL A 66 -14.24 27.77 10.68
N ALA A 67 -13.03 27.30 10.97
CA ALA A 67 -11.81 28.03 10.65
C ALA A 67 -11.67 28.27 9.13
N HIS A 68 -12.04 27.29 8.29
CA HIS A 68 -12.08 27.49 6.84
C HIS A 68 -13.13 28.52 6.42
N ALA A 69 -14.32 28.47 7.02
CA ALA A 69 -15.39 29.42 6.75
C ALA A 69 -14.98 30.86 7.08
N LEU A 70 -14.26 31.05 8.19
CA LEU A 70 -13.75 32.35 8.64
C LEU A 70 -12.52 32.83 7.84
N ALA A 71 -11.64 31.92 7.44
CA ALA A 71 -10.45 32.28 6.66
C ALA A 71 -10.82 32.71 5.23
N GLY A 72 -11.81 32.06 4.63
CA GLY A 72 -12.25 32.32 3.26
C GLY A 72 -11.61 31.38 2.23
N ALA A 73 -12.23 31.27 1.05
CA ALA A 73 -11.94 30.23 0.06
C ALA A 73 -10.52 30.27 -0.54
N GLY A 74 -9.80 31.39 -0.44
CA GLY A 74 -8.42 31.53 -0.91
C GLY A 74 -7.38 30.93 0.04
N HIS A 75 -7.78 30.54 1.25
CA HIS A 75 -6.89 30.05 2.29
C HIS A 75 -7.04 28.54 2.48
N GLY A 76 -5.95 27.81 2.27
CA GLY A 76 -5.80 26.43 2.79
C GLY A 76 -5.38 26.45 4.26
N HIS A 77 -4.64 25.44 4.73
CA HIS A 77 -4.07 25.41 6.09
C HIS A 77 -2.84 26.33 6.26
N ASP A 78 -2.89 27.54 5.70
CA ASP A 78 -1.79 28.50 5.69
C ASP A 78 -1.62 29.23 7.04
N ARG A 79 -0.88 30.34 7.07
CA ARG A 79 -0.68 31.12 8.31
C ARG A 79 -1.96 31.79 8.80
N VAL A 80 -2.81 32.26 7.88
CA VAL A 80 -4.08 32.93 8.20
C VAL A 80 -5.04 31.93 8.84
N TRP A 81 -5.25 30.79 8.17
CA TRP A 81 -6.11 29.73 8.70
C TRP A 81 -5.60 29.21 10.04
N ARG A 82 -4.29 28.94 10.18
CA ARG A 82 -3.72 28.46 11.46
C ARG A 82 -3.88 29.49 12.58
N GLY A 83 -3.80 30.77 12.28
CA GLY A 83 -4.05 31.84 13.25
C GLY A 83 -5.48 31.82 13.76
N ILE A 84 -6.44 31.72 12.84
CA ILE A 84 -7.88 31.62 13.15
C ILE A 84 -8.18 30.33 13.92
N ALA A 85 -7.72 29.18 13.42
CA ALA A 85 -7.95 27.88 14.01
C ALA A 85 -7.52 27.85 15.49
N ARG A 86 -6.29 28.30 15.80
CA ARG A 86 -5.83 28.39 17.19
C ARG A 86 -6.67 29.33 18.04
N ARG A 87 -7.07 30.49 17.49
CA ARG A 87 -7.88 31.49 18.20
C ARG A 87 -9.24 30.93 18.62
N ILE A 88 -9.83 30.07 17.80
CA ILE A 88 -11.13 29.43 18.09
C ILE A 88 -10.98 28.11 18.85
N GLY A 89 -9.79 27.78 19.35
CA GLY A 89 -9.56 26.58 20.16
C GLY A 89 -9.37 25.29 19.37
N TYR A 90 -9.08 25.36 18.07
CA TYR A 90 -8.62 24.20 17.32
C TYR A 90 -7.17 23.87 17.71
N THR A 91 -6.99 22.65 18.22
CA THR A 91 -5.69 22.11 18.67
C THR A 91 -5.20 20.99 17.77
N GLY A 92 -6.01 20.55 16.79
CA GLY A 92 -5.66 19.50 15.85
C GLY A 92 -4.52 19.90 14.89
N GLY A 93 -3.88 18.88 14.30
CA GLY A 93 -2.91 19.06 13.21
C GLY A 93 -3.59 19.26 11.84
N ARG A 94 -2.81 19.21 10.76
CA ARG A 94 -3.35 19.14 9.38
C ARG A 94 -4.03 17.80 9.12
N CYS A 95 -3.46 16.73 9.67
CA CYS A 95 -3.97 15.37 9.52
C CYS A 95 -4.68 14.95 10.81
N LEU A 96 -5.76 14.20 10.67
CA LEU A 96 -6.32 13.45 11.79
C LEU A 96 -5.25 12.47 12.31
N PRO A 97 -5.13 12.30 13.65
CA PRO A 97 -4.27 11.30 14.25
C PRO A 97 -4.44 9.92 13.61
N ALA A 98 -3.36 9.12 13.52
CA ALA A 98 -3.37 7.84 12.79
C ALA A 98 -4.36 6.81 13.38
N ASP A 99 -4.60 6.93 14.69
CA ASP A 99 -5.54 6.18 15.54
C ASP A 99 -6.98 6.70 15.49
N THR A 100 -7.25 7.79 14.76
CA THR A 100 -8.63 8.28 14.59
C THR A 100 -9.50 7.18 13.99
N PRO A 101 -10.67 6.87 14.58
CA PRO A 101 -11.59 5.86 14.07
C PRO A 101 -11.90 6.08 12.58
N LYS A 102 -11.81 5.02 11.79
CA LYS A 102 -12.12 5.06 10.36
C LYS A 102 -13.33 4.19 10.08
N VAL A 103 -14.11 4.60 9.09
CA VAL A 103 -15.16 3.74 8.55
C VAL A 103 -14.48 2.71 7.68
N ASP A 104 -14.67 1.43 7.98
CA ASP A 104 -14.10 0.37 7.18
C ASP A 104 -14.68 0.34 5.75
N GLY A 105 -13.80 0.01 4.81
CA GLY A 105 -14.17 -0.31 3.45
C GLY A 105 -14.97 -1.61 3.33
N ALA A 106 -15.85 -1.70 2.34
CA ALA A 106 -16.58 -2.93 2.05
C ALA A 106 -15.66 -4.05 1.55
N TRP A 107 -14.48 -3.70 1.03
CA TRP A 107 -13.44 -4.65 0.65
C TRP A 107 -12.45 -4.80 1.79
N VAL A 108 -12.24 -6.03 2.24
CA VAL A 108 -11.31 -6.36 3.34
C VAL A 108 -10.20 -7.22 2.78
N GLY A 109 -8.96 -6.78 2.95
CA GLY A 109 -7.75 -7.50 2.57
C GLY A 109 -7.09 -8.09 3.80
N VAL A 110 -6.72 -9.37 3.74
CA VAL A 110 -5.95 -10.05 4.79
C VAL A 110 -4.71 -10.68 4.17
N CYS A 111 -3.52 -10.43 4.73
CA CYS A 111 -2.29 -11.07 4.25
C CYS A 111 -2.09 -12.43 4.93
N ALA A 112 -1.16 -13.24 4.43
CA ALA A 112 -0.87 -14.58 4.98
C ALA A 112 -0.48 -14.57 6.47
N ALA A 113 0.07 -13.47 6.98
CA ALA A 113 0.40 -13.29 8.40
C ALA A 113 -0.79 -12.80 9.25
N GLY A 114 -1.96 -12.57 8.66
CA GLY A 114 -3.17 -12.14 9.38
C GLY A 114 -3.38 -10.62 9.48
N HIS A 115 -2.44 -9.78 9.03
CA HIS A 115 -2.64 -8.32 9.04
C HIS A 115 -3.79 -7.92 8.12
N ARG A 116 -4.62 -6.98 8.59
CA ARG A 116 -5.87 -6.57 7.94
C ARG A 116 -5.77 -5.16 7.36
N THR A 117 -6.35 -4.97 6.17
CA THR A 117 -6.58 -3.65 5.57
C THR A 117 -7.98 -3.58 4.96
N THR A 118 -8.48 -2.37 4.68
CA THR A 118 -9.78 -2.19 4.03
C THR A 118 -9.73 -1.19 2.88
N ALA A 119 -10.65 -1.32 1.94
CA ALA A 119 -10.84 -0.42 0.81
C ALA A 119 -12.33 -0.18 0.53
N HIS A 120 -12.71 1.07 0.28
CA HIS A 120 -14.10 1.40 -0.04
C HIS A 120 -14.54 0.96 -1.44
N ARG A 121 -13.59 0.80 -2.36
CA ARG A 121 -13.81 0.35 -3.74
C ARG A 121 -13.05 -0.94 -4.00
N ARG A 122 -13.51 -1.71 -4.98
CA ARG A 122 -12.84 -2.92 -5.46
C ARG A 122 -11.40 -2.59 -5.83
N PRO A 123 -10.40 -3.28 -5.25
CA PRO A 123 -9.00 -3.08 -5.63
C PRO A 123 -8.78 -3.43 -7.10
N ILE A 124 -8.10 -2.53 -7.80
CA ILE A 124 -7.73 -2.69 -9.21
C ILE A 124 -6.24 -3.00 -9.39
N ARG A 125 -5.46 -2.87 -8.31
CA ARG A 125 -4.02 -3.14 -8.25
C ARG A 125 -3.70 -4.12 -7.13
N VAL A 126 -2.70 -4.97 -7.33
CA VAL A 126 -2.16 -5.85 -6.30
C VAL A 126 -1.43 -5.02 -5.24
N ARG A 127 -1.70 -5.32 -3.97
CA ARG A 127 -1.10 -4.63 -2.81
C ARG A 127 -0.48 -5.67 -1.89
N SER A 128 0.65 -5.33 -1.29
CA SER A 128 1.31 -6.11 -0.25
C SER A 128 1.27 -5.40 1.09
N CYS A 129 1.41 -6.19 2.14
CA CYS A 129 1.35 -5.72 3.52
C CYS A 129 2.63 -4.97 3.91
N PRO A 130 2.54 -3.68 4.31
CA PRO A 130 3.69 -2.87 4.71
C PRO A 130 4.27 -3.26 6.09
N GLU A 131 3.50 -4.04 6.86
CA GLU A 131 3.94 -4.60 8.15
C GLU A 131 4.82 -5.84 7.91
N CYS A 132 4.46 -6.67 6.93
CA CYS A 132 5.27 -7.81 6.51
C CYS A 132 6.53 -7.41 5.73
N SER A 133 6.46 -6.38 4.89
CA SER A 133 7.61 -5.90 4.10
C SER A 133 7.49 -4.41 3.80
N LYS A 134 8.59 -3.66 3.97
CA LYS A 134 8.64 -2.23 3.64
C LYS A 134 8.61 -1.94 2.14
N THR A 135 8.96 -2.92 1.32
CA THR A 135 8.86 -2.87 -0.14
C THR A 135 7.77 -3.83 -0.63
N PHE A 136 7.38 -3.70 -1.90
CA PHE A 136 6.40 -4.63 -2.46
C PHE A 136 6.92 -6.07 -2.44
N ASP A 137 6.18 -6.96 -1.78
CA ASP A 137 6.45 -8.40 -1.75
C ASP A 137 5.15 -9.16 -2.06
N LEU A 138 5.20 -9.97 -3.12
CA LEU A 138 4.08 -10.79 -3.55
C LEU A 138 3.69 -11.87 -2.53
N SER A 139 4.65 -12.34 -1.72
CA SER A 139 4.40 -13.29 -0.63
C SER A 139 3.51 -12.68 0.46
N ALA A 140 3.64 -11.36 0.68
CA ALA A 140 2.88 -10.57 1.62
C ALA A 140 1.62 -9.91 1.02
N ARG A 141 1.12 -10.39 -0.12
CA ARG A 141 -0.07 -9.81 -0.77
C ARG A 141 -1.31 -9.91 0.13
N TYR A 142 -2.24 -8.98 -0.03
CA TYR A 142 -3.57 -9.09 0.56
C TYR A 142 -4.50 -9.94 -0.31
N GLU A 143 -5.21 -10.86 0.33
CA GLU A 143 -6.34 -11.58 -0.24
C GLU A 143 -7.63 -10.87 0.15
N TRP A 144 -8.48 -10.60 -0.85
CA TRP A 144 -9.59 -9.67 -0.71
C TRP A 144 -10.93 -10.39 -0.65
N THR A 145 -11.77 -9.96 0.28
CA THR A 145 -13.20 -10.28 0.34
C THR A 145 -14.02 -9.02 0.18
N HIS A 146 -15.27 -9.15 -0.30
CA HIS A 146 -16.24 -8.07 -0.34
C HIS A 146 -17.39 -8.39 0.60
N ARG A 147 -17.61 -7.54 1.61
CA ARG A 147 -18.61 -7.75 2.67
C ARG A 147 -18.51 -9.14 3.31
N GLY A 148 -17.27 -9.58 3.57
CA GLY A 148 -16.98 -10.87 4.20
C GLY A 148 -17.13 -12.09 3.29
N ARG A 149 -17.44 -11.91 2.00
CA ARG A 149 -17.56 -13.01 1.04
C ARG A 149 -16.45 -12.95 -0.01
N PRO A 150 -15.95 -14.09 -0.49
CA PRO A 150 -15.14 -14.12 -1.71
C PRO A 150 -15.86 -13.40 -2.83
N ALA A 151 -15.15 -12.54 -3.55
CA ALA A 151 -15.67 -11.84 -4.70
C ALA A 151 -14.64 -11.91 -5.83
N ALA A 152 -15.12 -11.97 -7.07
CA ALA A 152 -14.24 -11.87 -8.21
C ALA A 152 -13.40 -10.58 -8.10
N MET A 153 -12.14 -10.64 -8.52
CA MET A 153 -11.27 -9.45 -8.60
C MET A 153 -11.37 -8.77 -9.96
N ASP A 154 -11.06 -7.47 -9.99
CA ASP A 154 -11.10 -6.68 -11.22
C ASP A 154 -10.14 -7.29 -12.27
N PRO A 155 -10.50 -7.35 -13.57
CA PRO A 155 -9.62 -7.92 -14.59
C PRO A 155 -8.20 -7.33 -14.59
N ARG A 156 -8.06 -6.03 -14.27
CA ARG A 156 -6.76 -5.37 -14.16
C ARG A 156 -5.94 -5.88 -12.99
N TYR A 157 -6.59 -6.15 -11.85
CA TYR A 157 -5.96 -6.76 -10.68
C TYR A 157 -5.48 -8.17 -11.04
N THR A 158 -6.34 -8.97 -11.67
CA THR A 158 -6.02 -10.36 -12.05
C THR A 158 -4.85 -10.40 -13.04
N ALA A 159 -4.86 -9.54 -14.06
CA ALA A 159 -3.77 -9.44 -15.03
C ALA A 159 -2.44 -9.00 -14.40
N GLU A 160 -2.47 -8.06 -13.45
CA GLU A 160 -1.28 -7.66 -12.70
C GLU A 160 -0.76 -8.79 -11.81
N LEU A 161 -1.64 -9.52 -11.12
CA LEU A 161 -1.26 -10.65 -10.28
C LEU A 161 -0.59 -11.77 -11.10
N ALA A 162 -1.12 -12.07 -12.29
CA ALA A 162 -0.50 -13.03 -13.22
C ALA A 162 0.92 -12.61 -13.59
N ARG A 163 1.10 -11.37 -14.07
CA ARG A 163 2.44 -10.83 -14.42
C ARG A 163 3.42 -10.85 -13.26
N LEU A 164 2.97 -10.57 -12.04
CA LEU A 164 3.83 -10.58 -10.85
C LEU A 164 4.26 -12.00 -10.47
N ARG A 165 3.39 -13.00 -10.67
CA ARG A 165 3.73 -14.41 -10.44
C ARG A 165 4.74 -14.92 -11.46
N GLU A 166 4.61 -14.52 -12.72
CA GLU A 166 5.56 -14.85 -13.80
C GLU A 166 6.94 -14.19 -13.60
N ARG A 167 6.96 -12.98 -13.03
CA ARG A 167 8.21 -12.24 -12.74
C ARG A 167 8.96 -12.71 -11.50
N ARG A 168 8.41 -13.65 -10.71
CA ARG A 168 9.20 -14.29 -9.64
C ARG A 168 10.36 -15.02 -10.34
N PRO A 169 11.63 -14.60 -10.16
CA PRO A 169 12.73 -15.25 -10.86
C PRO A 169 12.67 -16.75 -10.55
N ALA A 170 12.79 -17.57 -11.59
CA ALA A 170 12.94 -19.01 -11.41
C ALA A 170 14.03 -19.24 -10.35
N PRO A 171 13.87 -20.23 -9.45
CA PRO A 171 14.93 -20.56 -8.51
C PRO A 171 16.22 -20.72 -9.30
N ARG A 172 17.28 -19.98 -8.92
CA ARG A 172 18.59 -20.14 -9.55
C ARG A 172 18.94 -21.63 -9.42
N PRO A 173 19.24 -22.33 -10.52
CA PRO A 173 19.66 -23.72 -10.40
C PRO A 173 20.87 -23.79 -9.45
N PRO A 174 20.96 -24.84 -8.61
CA PRO A 174 22.08 -25.00 -7.70
C PRO A 174 23.40 -24.94 -8.46
N LEU A 175 24.40 -24.26 -7.89
CA LEU A 175 25.72 -24.19 -8.49
C LEU A 175 26.36 -25.57 -8.47
N ALA A 176 26.97 -25.97 -9.60
CA ALA A 176 27.76 -27.19 -9.70
C ALA A 176 28.90 -27.19 -8.67
N ALA A 177 29.12 -28.34 -8.03
CA ALA A 177 30.26 -28.62 -7.18
C ALA A 177 31.51 -28.92 -8.03
N VAL A 178 32.68 -28.93 -7.37
CA VAL A 178 33.90 -29.46 -8.01
C VAL A 178 33.70 -30.96 -8.19
N GLY A 179 33.95 -31.46 -9.40
CA GLY A 179 33.68 -32.85 -9.81
C GLY A 179 32.39 -33.03 -10.62
N ASP A 180 31.47 -32.06 -10.60
CA ASP A 180 30.23 -32.16 -11.36
C ASP A 180 30.48 -31.98 -12.87
N ARG A 181 29.71 -32.73 -13.68
CA ARG A 181 29.66 -32.52 -15.11
C ARG A 181 28.75 -31.36 -15.46
N VAL A 182 29.21 -30.48 -16.33
CA VAL A 182 28.45 -29.34 -16.84
C VAL A 182 28.48 -29.30 -18.37
N ARG A 183 27.40 -28.82 -18.98
CA ARG A 183 27.34 -28.43 -20.39
C ARG A 183 27.47 -26.92 -20.51
N LEU A 184 28.36 -26.47 -21.37
CA LEU A 184 28.59 -25.06 -21.61
C LEU A 184 27.47 -24.49 -22.48
N THR A 185 26.78 -23.47 -21.98
CA THR A 185 25.68 -22.76 -22.67
C THR A 185 26.12 -21.38 -23.19
N VAL A 186 27.43 -21.13 -23.20
CA VAL A 186 28.01 -19.89 -23.76
C VAL A 186 27.85 -19.84 -25.28
N GLU A 187 27.60 -18.65 -25.81
CA GLU A 187 27.58 -18.44 -27.26
C GLU A 187 29.00 -18.53 -27.86
N GLY A 188 29.11 -19.08 -29.08
CA GLY A 188 30.37 -19.20 -29.81
C GLY A 188 31.01 -20.60 -29.79
N LYS A 189 32.30 -20.69 -30.13
CA LYS A 189 33.03 -21.95 -30.46
C LYS A 189 33.12 -23.00 -29.34
N TYR A 190 32.69 -22.66 -28.13
CA TYR A 190 32.72 -23.53 -26.95
C TYR A 190 31.31 -23.88 -26.44
N GLY A 191 30.26 -23.33 -27.05
CA GLY A 191 28.87 -23.69 -26.76
C GLY A 191 28.59 -25.16 -27.08
N GLY A 192 27.83 -25.81 -26.20
CA GLY A 192 27.46 -27.23 -26.31
C GLY A 192 28.53 -28.22 -25.81
N LEU A 193 29.76 -27.78 -25.55
CA LEU A 193 30.79 -28.64 -24.96
C LEU A 193 30.39 -29.13 -23.57
N THR A 194 30.79 -30.34 -23.23
CA THR A 194 30.65 -30.85 -21.86
C THR A 194 32.02 -30.97 -21.21
N GLY A 195 32.05 -30.82 -19.90
CA GLY A 195 33.28 -30.93 -19.12
C GLY A 195 33.01 -31.04 -17.63
N THR A 196 34.07 -31.20 -16.86
CA THR A 196 34.01 -31.38 -15.41
C THR A 196 34.48 -30.11 -14.72
N VAL A 197 33.76 -29.67 -13.68
CA VAL A 197 34.15 -28.51 -12.88
C VAL A 197 35.38 -28.89 -12.04
N GLU A 198 36.54 -28.33 -12.37
CA GLU A 198 37.76 -28.51 -11.57
C GLU A 198 37.85 -27.51 -10.43
N LYS A 199 37.33 -26.29 -10.64
CA LYS A 199 37.33 -25.25 -9.62
C LYS A 199 36.09 -24.38 -9.71
N ARG A 200 35.47 -24.13 -8.55
CA ARG A 200 34.42 -23.13 -8.39
C ARG A 200 35.01 -21.87 -7.80
N GLY A 201 35.04 -20.79 -8.59
CA GLY A 201 35.39 -19.46 -8.11
C GLY A 201 34.18 -18.75 -7.49
N ARG A 202 34.29 -17.43 -7.30
CA ARG A 202 33.21 -16.60 -6.74
C ARG A 202 32.06 -16.31 -7.73
N SER A 203 32.34 -16.35 -9.03
CA SER A 203 31.37 -16.01 -10.10
C SER A 203 31.51 -16.86 -11.37
N ARG A 204 32.49 -17.78 -11.40
CA ARG A 204 32.87 -18.57 -12.58
C ARG A 204 33.31 -19.98 -12.19
N TYR A 205 33.15 -20.92 -13.12
CA TYR A 205 33.75 -22.25 -13.06
C TYR A 205 35.02 -22.30 -13.92
N GLN A 206 35.99 -23.08 -13.49
CA GLN A 206 37.04 -23.63 -14.35
C GLN A 206 36.60 -25.04 -14.74
N VAL A 207 36.30 -25.24 -16.02
CA VAL A 207 35.73 -26.47 -16.55
C VAL A 207 36.75 -27.13 -17.47
N ARG A 208 37.15 -28.35 -17.14
CA ARG A 208 38.00 -29.17 -18.02
C ARG A 208 37.13 -29.77 -19.10
N THR A 209 37.39 -29.39 -20.35
CA THR A 209 36.71 -29.94 -21.53
C THR A 209 37.71 -30.68 -22.40
N GLY A 210 37.22 -31.40 -23.43
CA GLY A 210 38.08 -32.00 -24.45
C GLY A 210 38.92 -30.98 -25.25
N LYS A 211 38.59 -29.68 -25.18
CA LYS A 211 39.38 -28.60 -25.80
C LYS A 211 40.31 -27.87 -24.81
N GLY A 212 40.46 -28.41 -23.60
CA GLY A 212 41.27 -27.81 -22.53
C GLY A 212 40.43 -27.15 -21.42
N LEU A 213 41.11 -26.42 -20.54
CA LEU A 213 40.51 -25.75 -19.39
C LEU A 213 39.86 -24.42 -19.81
N LEU A 214 38.57 -24.25 -19.51
CA LEU A 214 37.81 -23.06 -19.87
C LEU A 214 37.22 -22.37 -18.64
N SER A 215 37.25 -21.03 -18.64
CA SER A 215 36.67 -20.19 -17.59
C SER A 215 35.30 -19.65 -18.01
N VAL A 216 34.24 -20.20 -17.44
CA VAL A 216 32.84 -19.90 -17.81
C VAL A 216 32.08 -19.30 -16.64
N SER A 217 31.18 -18.35 -16.91
CA SER A 217 30.30 -17.80 -15.88
C SER A 217 29.34 -18.89 -15.37
N PHE A 218 28.79 -18.72 -14.17
CA PHE A 218 27.80 -19.66 -13.64
C PHE A 218 26.56 -19.79 -14.53
N ALA A 219 26.15 -18.71 -15.20
CA ALA A 219 25.02 -18.73 -16.14
C ALA A 219 25.35 -19.44 -17.46
N GLY A 220 26.63 -19.53 -17.82
CA GLY A 220 27.12 -20.16 -19.04
C GLY A 220 27.44 -21.66 -18.90
N ALA A 221 27.05 -22.29 -17.78
CA ALA A 221 27.29 -23.70 -17.52
C ALA A 221 26.09 -24.34 -16.81
N GLN A 222 25.50 -25.35 -17.44
CA GLN A 222 24.36 -26.08 -16.93
C GLN A 222 24.82 -27.44 -16.36
N PRO A 223 24.55 -27.76 -15.08
CA PRO A 223 24.84 -29.08 -14.53
C PRO A 223 24.13 -30.18 -15.32
N LEU A 224 24.86 -31.25 -15.62
CA LEU A 224 24.32 -32.47 -16.21
C LEU A 224 23.94 -33.41 -15.06
N THR A 225 22.68 -33.82 -15.00
CA THR A 225 22.15 -34.71 -13.96
C THR A 225 22.53 -36.16 -14.28
N GLU A 226 23.82 -36.47 -14.29
CA GLU A 226 24.29 -37.86 -14.24
C GLU A 226 25.36 -37.96 -13.14
N PRO A 227 25.19 -38.87 -12.17
CA PRO A 227 26.21 -39.09 -11.15
C PRO A 227 27.50 -39.62 -11.81
N ALA A 228 28.65 -39.17 -11.32
CA ALA A 228 29.94 -39.71 -11.75
C ALA A 228 29.98 -41.23 -11.48
N PRO A 229 30.52 -42.06 -12.39
CA PRO A 229 30.77 -43.46 -12.08
C PRO A 229 31.76 -43.54 -10.91
N SER A 230 31.38 -44.27 -9.88
CA SER A 230 32.23 -44.61 -8.74
C SER A 230 33.49 -45.33 -9.23
N HIS A 231 34.67 -44.80 -8.89
CA HIS A 231 35.93 -45.53 -9.00
C HIS A 231 36.08 -46.56 -7.88
#